data_AF-A0A1X2KJM1-F1
#
_entry.id   AF-A0A1X2KJM1-F1
#
_cell.length_a   1.000
_cell.length_b   1.000
_cell.length_c   1.000
_cell.angle_alpha   90.00
_cell.angle_beta   90.00
_cell.angle_gamma   90.00
#
_symmetry.space_group_name_H-M   'P 1'
#
loop_
_entity.id
_entity.type
_entity.pdbx_description
1 polymer ?
#
loop_
_entity_poly.entity_id
_entity_poly.type
_entity_poly.pdbx_seq_one_letter_code
_entity_poly.pdbx_strand_id
1 'polypeptide(L)'
;MIGAGPAGIAAVGRLLDHGVAPDRIAWVDPAFAAGDIGQKWRSVSSNTHVALFLEYFNGSKAFHFAEAPPMPLKEIDPQETCALGLVAEPLVWITEQLRAQVDTLTTTASALFLENRQWRVQTNQRDIVSTNVILAVGADPKKLCHPGLDEIPVEVALDPEKLAREPLEGATVAVFGSSHSSMIVLPNLLRHPVKRIVNFYRSPLKYAVYLDDWILFDDTGLKGRAAVWARENIDGVLPDRLERCWVSSPEFAEKLAQCDRVVYTVGFERRKLPETPQWGQLDYNRTNGILAPGLFGVGIAFPQYAEDPYGYGQYRVGLKKFMDHLDAVLPLWLLYGP
;
A
#
# COMPACT_ATOMS: atom_id res chain seq x y z
N MET A 1 13.57 -10.67 8.27
CA MET A 1 12.54 -9.91 7.54
C MET A 1 11.20 -10.05 8.27
N ILE A 2 10.52 -8.95 8.58
CA ILE A 2 9.18 -8.95 9.23
C ILE A 2 8.14 -8.35 8.27
N GLY A 3 7.19 -9.16 7.82
CA GLY A 3 6.15 -8.85 6.85
C GLY A 3 6.41 -9.50 5.48
N ALA A 4 5.38 -10.09 4.89
CA ALA A 4 5.37 -10.74 3.58
C ALA A 4 4.42 -10.05 2.58
N GLY A 5 4.23 -8.74 2.72
CA GLY A 5 3.71 -7.90 1.64
C GLY A 5 4.75 -7.68 0.53
N PRO A 6 4.42 -6.94 -0.55
CA PRO A 6 5.31 -6.76 -1.69
C PRO A 6 6.71 -6.19 -1.34
N ALA A 7 6.79 -5.31 -0.35
CA ALA A 7 8.07 -4.79 0.12
C ALA A 7 8.91 -5.85 0.85
N GLY A 8 8.27 -6.73 1.62
CA GLY A 8 8.93 -7.85 2.29
C GLY A 8 9.37 -8.94 1.32
N ILE A 9 8.53 -9.27 0.34
CA ILE A 9 8.87 -10.17 -0.77
C ILE A 9 10.12 -9.66 -1.51
N ALA A 10 10.13 -8.37 -1.87
CA ALA A 10 11.28 -7.71 -2.50
C ALA A 10 12.54 -7.77 -1.62
N ALA A 11 12.42 -7.49 -0.32
CA ALA A 11 13.57 -7.52 0.58
C ALA A 11 14.19 -8.93 0.68
N VAL A 12 13.37 -9.99 0.78
CA VAL A 12 13.88 -11.38 0.80
C VAL A 12 14.56 -11.72 -0.51
N GLY A 13 13.91 -11.46 -1.65
CA GLY A 13 14.52 -11.72 -2.97
C GLY A 13 15.84 -10.98 -3.16
N ARG A 14 15.91 -9.71 -2.74
CA ARG A 14 17.13 -8.91 -2.82
C ARG A 14 18.24 -9.36 -1.90
N LEU A 15 17.92 -9.80 -0.68
CA LEU A 15 18.92 -10.40 0.21
C LEU A 15 19.56 -11.64 -0.41
N LEU A 16 18.75 -12.52 -1.02
CA LEU A 16 19.22 -13.72 -1.72
C LEU A 16 20.07 -13.34 -2.94
N ASP A 17 19.62 -12.39 -3.77
CA ASP A 17 20.38 -11.91 -4.94
C ASP A 17 21.73 -11.28 -4.54
N HIS A 18 21.84 -10.71 -3.34
CA HIS A 18 23.08 -10.14 -2.78
C HIS A 18 23.94 -11.17 -2.03
N GLY A 19 23.63 -12.47 -2.15
CA GLY A 19 24.45 -13.55 -1.61
C GLY A 19 24.30 -13.78 -0.11
N VAL A 20 23.27 -13.23 0.53
CA VAL A 20 22.92 -13.65 1.90
C VAL A 20 22.41 -15.08 1.83
N ALA A 21 23.09 -15.98 2.54
CA ALA A 21 22.76 -17.40 2.52
C ALA A 21 21.30 -17.63 2.99
N PRO A 22 20.52 -18.51 2.33
CA PRO A 22 19.10 -18.66 2.63
C PRO A 22 18.79 -19.08 4.07
N ASP A 23 19.63 -19.93 4.65
CA ASP A 23 19.60 -20.39 6.06
C ASP A 23 19.93 -19.28 7.07
N ARG A 24 20.39 -18.12 6.61
CA ARG A 24 20.63 -16.92 7.43
C ARG A 24 19.49 -15.90 7.36
N ILE A 25 18.40 -16.21 6.65
CA ILE A 25 17.24 -15.34 6.50
C ILE A 25 16.06 -15.96 7.24
N ALA A 26 15.67 -15.36 8.37
CA ALA A 26 14.37 -15.63 8.97
C ALA A 26 13.32 -14.65 8.43
N TRP A 27 12.22 -15.17 7.88
CA TRP A 27 11.08 -14.41 7.38
C TRP A 27 9.84 -14.66 8.23
N VAL A 28 9.30 -13.58 8.80
CA VAL A 28 8.18 -13.63 9.75
C VAL A 28 6.98 -12.93 9.14
N ASP A 29 5.86 -13.62 9.01
CA ASP A 29 4.58 -13.04 8.60
C ASP A 29 3.41 -13.87 9.14
N PRO A 30 2.29 -13.27 9.56
CA PRO A 30 1.17 -14.03 10.12
C PRO A 30 0.43 -14.92 9.11
N ALA A 31 0.51 -14.65 7.81
CA ALA A 31 -0.33 -15.30 6.81
C ALA A 31 0.40 -15.76 5.53
N PHE A 32 1.52 -15.12 5.18
CA PHE A 32 2.24 -15.31 3.92
C PHE A 32 1.36 -15.17 2.67
N ALA A 33 0.32 -14.35 2.74
CA ALA A 33 -0.65 -14.16 1.66
C ALA A 33 -0.40 -12.88 0.85
N ALA A 34 0.86 -12.55 0.56
CA ALA A 34 1.27 -11.34 -0.17
C ALA A 34 0.78 -10.01 0.42
N GLY A 35 0.61 -9.96 1.75
CA GLY A 35 0.04 -8.82 2.46
C GLY A 35 -1.38 -8.45 2.00
N ASP A 36 -1.77 -7.19 2.16
CA ASP A 36 -3.15 -6.78 1.86
C ASP A 36 -3.50 -6.79 0.36
N ILE A 37 -2.52 -6.77 -0.54
CA ILE A 37 -2.80 -6.94 -1.99
C ILE A 37 -3.38 -8.34 -2.25
N GLY A 38 -2.81 -9.37 -1.63
CA GLY A 38 -3.30 -10.74 -1.77
C GLY A 38 -4.61 -11.00 -1.03
N GLN A 39 -4.89 -10.26 0.04
CA GLN A 39 -6.04 -10.53 0.92
C GLN A 39 -7.24 -9.60 0.71
N LYS A 40 -7.01 -8.29 0.59
CA LYS A 40 -8.07 -7.26 0.71
C LYS A 40 -8.35 -6.53 -0.59
N TRP A 41 -7.30 -6.24 -1.37
CA TRP A 41 -7.39 -5.25 -2.46
C TRP A 41 -7.56 -5.85 -3.86
N ARG A 42 -7.87 -7.15 -4.00
CA ARG A 42 -7.89 -7.85 -5.31
C ARG A 42 -8.83 -7.21 -6.34
N SER A 43 -9.98 -6.71 -5.91
CA SER A 43 -10.99 -6.08 -6.77
C SER A 43 -10.66 -4.64 -7.17
N VAL A 44 -9.64 -4.03 -6.55
CA VAL A 44 -9.31 -2.62 -6.77
C VAL A 44 -8.58 -2.44 -8.09
N SER A 45 -9.04 -1.48 -8.89
CA SER A 45 -8.30 -1.03 -10.08
C SER A 45 -7.00 -0.35 -9.66
N SER A 46 -5.88 -0.82 -10.19
CA SER A 46 -4.57 -0.21 -9.95
C SER A 46 -4.44 1.14 -10.64
N ASN A 47 -3.57 1.98 -10.09
CA ASN A 47 -3.08 3.22 -10.70
C ASN A 47 -1.72 3.03 -11.40
N THR A 48 -1.19 1.81 -11.42
CA THR A 48 0.15 1.48 -11.93
C THR A 48 0.03 0.70 -13.24
N HIS A 49 0.84 1.05 -14.24
CA HIS A 49 0.91 0.32 -15.50
C HIS A 49 1.45 -1.10 -15.30
N VAL A 50 0.95 -2.05 -16.08
CA VAL A 50 1.36 -3.47 -16.01
C VAL A 50 2.86 -3.64 -16.21
N ALA A 51 3.50 -2.83 -17.07
CA ALA A 51 4.95 -2.81 -17.27
C ALA A 51 5.72 -2.74 -15.95
N LEU A 52 5.34 -1.84 -15.04
CA LEU A 52 6.04 -1.64 -13.76
C LEU A 52 5.84 -2.83 -12.80
N PHE A 53 4.72 -3.56 -12.91
CA PHE A 53 4.54 -4.81 -12.17
C PHE A 53 5.42 -5.92 -12.75
N LEU A 54 5.49 -6.06 -14.07
CA LEU A 54 6.36 -7.03 -14.73
C LEU A 54 7.84 -6.74 -14.43
N GLU A 55 8.27 -5.48 -14.40
CA GLU A 55 9.61 -5.08 -13.98
C GLU A 55 9.91 -5.48 -12.52
N TYR A 56 8.94 -5.33 -11.61
CA TYR A 56 9.09 -5.79 -10.23
C TYR A 56 9.26 -7.32 -10.17
N PHE A 57 8.42 -8.08 -10.87
CA PHE A 57 8.46 -9.55 -10.83
C PHE A 57 9.70 -10.15 -11.49
N ASN A 58 10.21 -9.51 -12.55
CA ASN A 58 11.47 -9.89 -13.17
C ASN A 58 12.69 -9.26 -12.47
N GLY A 59 12.45 -8.38 -11.49
CA GLY A 59 13.50 -7.61 -10.85
C GLY A 59 14.47 -8.46 -10.04
N SER A 60 14.01 -9.57 -9.45
CA SER A 60 14.83 -10.47 -8.62
C SER A 60 14.92 -11.86 -9.21
N LYS A 61 16.12 -12.44 -9.23
CA LYS A 61 16.32 -13.81 -9.72
C LYS A 61 15.72 -14.82 -8.76
N ALA A 62 15.85 -14.59 -7.46
CA ALA A 62 15.29 -15.44 -6.41
C ALA A 62 13.75 -15.62 -6.48
N PHE A 63 13.03 -14.76 -7.22
CA PHE A 63 11.60 -14.90 -7.44
C PHE A 63 11.23 -16.05 -8.40
N HIS A 64 12.16 -16.50 -9.24
CA HIS A 64 11.92 -17.48 -10.31
C HIS A 64 10.71 -17.17 -11.20
N PHE A 65 10.35 -15.89 -11.38
CA PHE A 65 9.12 -15.51 -12.10
C PHE A 65 9.07 -15.94 -13.58
N ALA A 66 10.24 -16.15 -14.20
CA ALA A 66 10.34 -16.73 -15.54
C ALA A 66 9.79 -18.16 -15.61
N GLU A 67 9.82 -18.90 -14.49
CA GLU A 67 9.34 -20.28 -14.34
C GLU A 67 7.89 -20.34 -13.85
N ALA A 68 7.27 -19.18 -13.57
CA ALA A 68 5.88 -19.11 -13.13
C ALA A 68 4.94 -19.71 -14.20
N PRO A 69 3.86 -20.39 -13.80
CA PRO A 69 2.84 -20.86 -14.74
C PRO A 69 2.26 -19.70 -15.57
N PRO A 70 1.57 -19.98 -16.69
CA PRO A 70 0.84 -18.95 -17.41
C PRO A 70 -0.07 -18.16 -16.46
N MET A 71 0.09 -16.84 -16.46
CA MET A 71 -0.64 -15.93 -15.57
C MET A 71 -1.27 -14.82 -16.42
N PRO A 72 -2.56 -14.48 -16.23
CA PRO A 72 -3.26 -13.50 -17.06
C PRO A 72 -2.59 -12.12 -17.11
N LEU A 73 -1.86 -11.74 -16.06
CA LEU A 73 -1.11 -10.48 -16.03
C LEU A 73 -0.13 -10.33 -17.22
N LYS A 74 0.46 -11.42 -17.72
CA LYS A 74 1.41 -11.40 -18.84
C LYS A 74 0.74 -11.13 -20.19
N GLU A 75 -0.59 -11.21 -20.27
CA GLU A 75 -1.38 -11.03 -21.49
C GLU A 75 -1.95 -9.61 -21.61
N ILE A 76 -1.90 -8.81 -20.55
CA ILE A 76 -2.39 -7.44 -20.55
C ILE A 76 -1.35 -6.53 -21.20
N ASP A 77 -1.81 -5.54 -21.97
CA ASP A 77 -0.95 -4.50 -22.52
C ASP A 77 -0.12 -3.86 -21.40
N PRO A 78 1.23 -3.85 -21.49
CA PRO A 78 2.10 -3.25 -20.49
C PRO A 78 1.80 -1.78 -20.17
N GLN A 79 1.17 -1.03 -21.08
CA GLN A 79 0.80 0.37 -20.89
C GLN A 79 -0.56 0.56 -20.22
N GLU A 80 -1.34 -0.51 -20.03
CA GLU A 80 -2.62 -0.44 -19.34
C GLU A 80 -2.48 -0.63 -17.82
N THR A 81 -3.50 -0.19 -17.09
CA THR A 81 -3.69 -0.54 -15.67
C THR A 81 -4.57 -1.78 -15.54
N CYS A 82 -4.37 -2.58 -14.50
CA CYS A 82 -5.15 -3.80 -14.24
C CYS A 82 -5.79 -3.82 -12.84
N ALA A 83 -6.67 -4.78 -12.59
CA ALA A 83 -7.13 -5.08 -11.23
C ALA A 83 -5.98 -5.69 -10.42
N LEU A 84 -5.83 -5.28 -9.15
CA LEU A 84 -4.76 -5.76 -8.29
C LEU A 84 -4.81 -7.28 -8.03
N GLY A 85 -5.95 -7.92 -8.25
CA GLY A 85 -6.09 -9.38 -8.18
C GLY A 85 -5.17 -10.12 -9.16
N LEU A 86 -4.91 -9.54 -10.33
CA LEU A 86 -3.98 -10.09 -11.33
C LEU A 86 -2.51 -9.91 -10.91
N VAL A 87 -2.23 -8.95 -10.03
CA VAL A 87 -0.91 -8.72 -9.43
C VAL A 87 -0.74 -9.59 -8.16
N ALA A 88 -1.82 -9.85 -7.44
CA ALA A 88 -1.83 -10.69 -6.26
C ALA A 88 -1.40 -12.13 -6.56
N GLU A 89 -1.85 -12.70 -7.68
CA GLU A 89 -1.51 -14.07 -8.08
C GLU A 89 0.00 -14.32 -8.17
N PRO A 90 0.78 -13.55 -8.96
CA PRO A 90 2.22 -13.71 -8.99
C PRO A 90 2.89 -13.43 -7.64
N LEU A 91 2.41 -12.45 -6.87
CA LEU A 91 2.97 -12.19 -5.54
C LEU A 91 2.81 -13.39 -4.60
N VAL A 92 1.63 -14.02 -4.59
CA VAL A 92 1.37 -15.22 -3.77
C VAL A 92 2.24 -16.37 -4.23
N TRP A 93 2.35 -16.60 -5.55
CA TRP A 93 3.19 -17.66 -6.10
C TRP A 93 4.67 -17.46 -5.74
N ILE A 94 5.21 -16.24 -5.90
CA ILE A 94 6.60 -15.88 -5.52
C ILE A 94 6.80 -16.06 -4.02
N THR A 95 5.81 -15.69 -3.20
CA THR A 95 5.89 -15.88 -1.74
C THR A 95 6.14 -17.35 -1.42
N GLU A 96 5.40 -18.28 -2.03
CA GLU A 96 5.63 -19.71 -1.83
C GLU A 96 7.01 -20.18 -2.33
N GLN A 97 7.51 -19.66 -3.46
CA GLN A 97 8.87 -19.98 -3.93
C GLN A 97 9.95 -19.55 -2.94
N LEU A 98 9.82 -18.36 -2.36
CA LEU A 98 10.77 -17.83 -1.39
C LEU A 98 10.66 -18.56 -0.05
N ARG A 99 9.45 -18.94 0.37
CA ARG A 99 9.23 -19.72 1.60
C ARG A 99 9.92 -21.09 1.57
N ALA A 100 10.07 -21.68 0.38
CA ALA A 100 10.81 -22.93 0.21
C ALA A 100 12.34 -22.75 0.29
N GLN A 101 12.84 -21.52 0.21
CA GLN A 101 14.27 -21.22 0.20
C GLN A 101 14.79 -20.77 1.57
N VAL A 102 13.99 -20.04 2.36
CA VAL A 102 14.43 -19.40 3.62
C VAL A 102 13.68 -19.94 4.83
N ASP A 103 14.21 -19.69 6.03
CA ASP A 103 13.51 -20.04 7.27
C ASP A 103 12.28 -19.16 7.46
N THR A 104 11.11 -19.78 7.57
CA THR A 104 9.83 -19.05 7.72
C THR A 104 9.19 -19.29 9.08
N LEU A 105 8.60 -18.25 9.64
CA LEU A 105 7.82 -18.34 10.88
C LEU A 105 6.46 -17.66 10.67
N THR A 106 5.40 -18.45 10.72
CA THR A 106 4.02 -17.96 10.61
C THR A 106 3.56 -17.40 11.96
N THR A 107 3.94 -16.15 12.24
CA THR A 107 3.68 -15.47 13.51
C THR A 107 3.81 -13.94 13.34
N THR A 108 3.64 -13.20 14.43
CA THR A 108 3.86 -11.75 14.49
C THR A 108 5.00 -11.45 15.45
N ALA A 109 5.87 -10.51 15.07
CA ALA A 109 6.88 -9.96 15.98
C ALA A 109 6.21 -8.94 16.93
N SER A 110 6.33 -9.17 18.23
CA SER A 110 5.72 -8.33 19.27
C SER A 110 6.69 -7.26 19.78
N ALA A 111 7.98 -7.58 19.89
CA ALA A 111 8.99 -6.67 20.39
C ALA A 111 10.39 -6.94 19.80
N LEU A 112 11.24 -5.93 19.82
CA LEU A 112 12.64 -5.95 19.38
C LEU A 112 13.54 -5.44 20.49
N PHE A 113 14.57 -6.22 20.81
CA PHE A 113 15.59 -5.86 21.80
C PHE A 113 16.96 -5.94 21.15
N LEU A 114 17.81 -4.93 21.37
CA LEU A 114 19.22 -4.98 20.98
C LEU A 114 20.08 -5.33 22.19
N GLU A 115 20.64 -6.53 22.19
CA GLU A 115 21.42 -7.10 23.29
C GLU A 115 22.65 -7.81 22.69
N ASN A 116 23.83 -7.65 23.30
CA ASN A 116 25.06 -8.34 22.85
C ASN A 116 25.38 -8.16 21.34
N ARG A 117 25.14 -6.95 20.80
CA ARG A 117 25.30 -6.61 19.37
C ARG A 117 24.43 -7.47 18.43
N GLN A 118 23.28 -7.94 18.91
CA GLN A 118 22.30 -8.67 18.12
C GLN A 118 20.89 -8.24 18.47
N TRP A 119 20.01 -8.26 17.48
CA TRP A 119 18.59 -8.08 17.67
C TRP A 119 17.95 -9.39 18.10
N ARG A 120 17.34 -9.41 19.28
CA ARG A 120 16.38 -10.41 19.70
C ARG A 120 14.98 -9.96 19.30
N VAL A 121 14.37 -10.71 18.39
CA VAL A 121 13.01 -10.51 17.88
C VAL A 121 12.08 -11.42 18.67
N GLN A 122 11.25 -10.84 19.52
CA GLN A 122 10.24 -11.56 20.26
C GLN A 122 9.04 -11.84 19.36
N THR A 123 8.54 -13.07 19.38
CA THR A 123 7.32 -13.46 18.66
C THR A 123 6.39 -14.26 19.58
N ASN A 124 5.15 -14.48 19.15
CA ASN A 124 4.20 -15.31 19.89
C ASN A 124 4.57 -16.82 19.92
N GLN A 125 5.55 -17.26 19.15
CA GLN A 125 5.95 -18.67 19.07
C GLN A 125 7.32 -18.91 19.70
N ARG A 126 8.36 -18.26 19.15
CA ARG A 126 9.74 -18.34 19.65
C ARG A 126 10.49 -17.04 19.37
N ASP A 127 11.48 -16.75 20.18
CA ASP A 127 12.42 -15.65 19.92
C ASP A 127 13.36 -16.04 18.78
N ILE A 128 13.72 -15.06 17.95
CA ILE A 128 14.71 -15.18 16.88
C ILE A 128 15.82 -14.19 17.17
N VAL A 129 17.06 -14.55 16.86
CA VAL A 129 18.21 -13.64 16.96
C VAL A 129 18.72 -13.34 15.57
N SER A 130 19.05 -12.07 15.30
CA SER A 130 19.61 -11.63 14.03
C SER A 130 20.56 -10.45 14.22
N THR A 131 21.56 -10.31 13.35
CA THR A 131 22.37 -9.08 13.30
C THR A 131 21.55 -7.92 12.73
N ASN A 132 20.69 -8.19 11.75
CA ASN A 132 19.89 -7.19 11.05
C ASN A 132 18.40 -7.57 11.01
N VAL A 133 17.52 -6.57 11.12
CA VAL A 133 16.06 -6.70 11.03
C VAL A 133 15.55 -5.68 10.02
N ILE A 134 14.73 -6.14 9.08
CA ILE A 134 14.02 -5.28 8.11
C ILE A 134 12.53 -5.38 8.39
N LEU A 135 11.87 -4.23 8.55
CA LEU A 135 10.44 -4.09 8.81
C LEU A 135 9.69 -3.71 7.54
N ALA A 136 8.70 -4.51 7.14
CA ALA A 136 7.74 -4.21 6.08
C ALA A 136 6.31 -4.53 6.55
N VAL A 137 5.92 -3.95 7.68
CA VAL A 137 4.68 -4.29 8.41
C VAL A 137 3.38 -3.84 7.73
N GLY A 138 3.48 -3.01 6.69
CA GLY A 138 2.32 -2.48 5.99
C GLY A 138 1.65 -1.30 6.69
N ALA A 139 0.45 -0.97 6.24
CA ALA A 139 -0.31 0.19 6.71
C ALA A 139 -1.81 -0.16 6.77
N ASP A 140 -2.54 0.56 7.60
CA ASP A 140 -4.00 0.48 7.70
C ASP A 140 -4.66 1.76 7.19
N PRO A 141 -5.89 1.70 6.66
CA PRO A 141 -6.62 2.88 6.25
C PRO A 141 -6.84 3.85 7.42
N LYS A 142 -6.56 5.13 7.20
CA LYS A 142 -6.88 6.18 8.16
C LYS A 142 -8.38 6.35 8.28
N LYS A 143 -8.83 6.54 9.51
CA LYS A 143 -10.22 6.86 9.84
C LYS A 143 -10.34 8.29 10.31
N LEU A 144 -11.44 8.95 9.96
CA LEU A 144 -11.88 10.15 10.66
C LEU A 144 -12.97 9.73 11.65
N CYS A 145 -13.12 10.45 12.75
CA CYS A 145 -14.17 10.17 13.73
C CYS A 145 -15.32 11.16 13.51
N HIS A 146 -16.44 10.67 12.97
CA HIS A 146 -17.70 11.40 12.89
C HIS A 146 -18.77 10.59 13.62
N PRO A 147 -18.97 10.85 14.94
CA PRO A 147 -19.96 10.14 15.73
C PRO A 147 -21.36 10.25 15.12
N GLY A 148 -22.12 9.16 15.14
CA GLY A 148 -23.48 9.11 14.58
C GLY A 148 -23.55 8.79 13.08
N LEU A 149 -22.41 8.72 12.38
CA LEU A 149 -22.34 8.15 11.05
C LEU A 149 -21.88 6.70 11.11
N ASP A 150 -22.58 5.88 10.36
CA ASP A 150 -22.27 4.47 10.22
C ASP A 150 -21.18 4.27 9.14
N GLU A 151 -20.03 3.71 9.54
CA GLU A 151 -18.90 3.53 8.63
C GLU A 151 -19.14 2.36 7.64
N ILE A 152 -18.97 2.64 6.34
CA ILE A 152 -18.71 1.63 5.32
C ILE A 152 -17.19 1.51 5.22
N PRO A 153 -16.59 0.36 5.60
CA PRO A 153 -15.14 0.20 5.54
C PRO A 153 -14.62 0.44 4.12
N VAL A 154 -13.47 1.10 3.99
CA VAL A 154 -12.90 1.43 2.66
C VAL A 154 -12.66 0.18 1.80
N GLU A 155 -12.36 -0.96 2.42
CA GLU A 155 -12.24 -2.26 1.76
C GLU A 155 -13.55 -2.71 1.12
N VAL A 156 -14.69 -2.44 1.77
CA VAL A 156 -16.02 -2.72 1.22
C VAL A 156 -16.35 -1.72 0.12
N ALA A 157 -16.10 -0.42 0.34
CA ALA A 157 -16.43 0.62 -0.63
C ALA A 157 -15.65 0.51 -1.96
N LEU A 158 -14.42 -0.01 -1.92
CA LEU A 158 -13.59 -0.22 -3.10
C LEU A 158 -13.90 -1.52 -3.85
N ASP A 159 -14.65 -2.45 -3.24
CA ASP A 159 -14.98 -3.76 -3.78
C ASP A 159 -16.45 -3.80 -4.20
N PRO A 160 -16.77 -3.82 -5.51
CA PRO A 160 -18.16 -3.81 -5.97
C PRO A 160 -19.01 -4.98 -5.46
N GLU A 161 -18.42 -6.16 -5.25
CA GLU A 161 -19.16 -7.34 -4.79
C GLU A 161 -19.47 -7.26 -3.29
N LYS A 162 -18.52 -6.76 -2.49
CA LYS A 162 -18.76 -6.51 -1.06
C LYS A 162 -19.75 -5.36 -0.88
N LEU A 163 -19.58 -4.27 -1.62
CA LEU A 163 -20.46 -3.10 -1.55
C LEU A 163 -21.91 -3.44 -1.92
N ALA A 164 -22.13 -4.34 -2.87
CA ALA A 164 -23.47 -4.80 -3.25
C ALA A 164 -24.26 -5.47 -2.11
N ARG A 165 -23.58 -5.89 -1.03
CA ARG A 165 -24.21 -6.49 0.16
C ARG A 165 -24.56 -5.47 1.23
N GLU A 166 -24.12 -4.22 1.08
CA GLU A 166 -24.43 -3.15 2.02
C GLU A 166 -25.86 -2.62 1.80
N PRO A 167 -26.62 -2.31 2.87
CA PRO A 167 -27.95 -1.72 2.76
C PRO A 167 -27.85 -0.24 2.38
N LEU A 168 -27.77 0.05 1.08
CA LEU A 168 -27.53 1.40 0.54
C LEU A 168 -28.79 2.10 0.01
N GLU A 169 -29.93 1.41 -0.04
CA GLU A 169 -31.20 1.97 -0.55
C GLU A 169 -31.60 3.23 0.24
N GLY A 170 -31.73 4.36 -0.47
CA GLY A 170 -32.14 5.62 0.12
C GLY A 170 -31.12 6.30 1.04
N ALA A 171 -29.93 5.72 1.23
CA ALA A 171 -28.90 6.28 2.12
C ALA A 171 -28.23 7.53 1.51
N THR A 172 -27.86 8.47 2.36
CA THR A 172 -26.96 9.58 2.04
C THR A 172 -25.56 9.26 2.53
N VAL A 173 -24.59 9.15 1.62
CA VAL A 173 -23.24 8.66 1.94
C VAL A 173 -22.22 9.81 1.89
N ALA A 174 -21.55 10.07 3.01
CA ALA A 174 -20.39 10.94 3.08
C ALA A 174 -19.14 10.21 2.57
N VAL A 175 -18.40 10.79 1.62
CA VAL A 175 -17.12 10.24 1.14
C VAL A 175 -16.02 11.27 1.36
N PHE A 176 -15.14 11.02 2.32
CA PHE A 176 -14.01 11.91 2.61
C PHE A 176 -12.78 11.52 1.79
N GLY A 177 -12.23 12.50 1.07
CA GLY A 177 -11.05 12.34 0.24
C GLY A 177 -11.28 12.80 -1.20
N SER A 178 -10.18 13.05 -1.92
CA SER A 178 -10.22 13.49 -3.32
C SER A 178 -9.05 12.93 -4.14
N SER A 179 -8.58 11.73 -3.76
CA SER A 179 -7.46 11.03 -4.41
C SER A 179 -7.97 9.75 -5.09
N HIS A 180 -7.06 8.87 -5.52
CA HIS A 180 -7.39 7.73 -6.37
C HIS A 180 -8.50 6.83 -5.80
N SER A 181 -8.43 6.46 -4.53
CA SER A 181 -9.46 5.62 -3.89
C SER A 181 -10.83 6.30 -3.87
N SER A 182 -10.90 7.62 -3.65
CA SER A 182 -12.17 8.37 -3.72
C SER A 182 -12.78 8.26 -5.11
N MET A 183 -11.97 8.41 -6.16
CA MET A 183 -12.42 8.32 -7.56
C MET A 183 -12.78 6.90 -8.02
N ILE A 184 -12.55 5.88 -7.19
CA ILE A 184 -13.08 4.51 -7.38
C ILE A 184 -14.36 4.32 -6.56
N VAL A 185 -14.36 4.76 -5.30
CA VAL A 185 -15.53 4.64 -4.40
C VAL A 185 -16.75 5.39 -4.95
N LEU A 186 -16.57 6.60 -5.46
CA LEU A 186 -17.69 7.42 -5.96
C LEU A 186 -18.48 6.72 -7.09
N PRO A 187 -17.87 6.26 -8.20
CA PRO A 187 -18.60 5.52 -9.22
C PRO A 187 -19.14 4.18 -8.72
N ASN A 188 -18.49 3.52 -7.76
CA ASN A 188 -19.04 2.31 -7.16
C ASN A 188 -20.37 2.61 -6.43
N LEU A 189 -20.40 3.61 -5.55
CA LEU A 189 -21.62 4.03 -4.84
C LEU A 189 -22.72 4.50 -5.80
N LEU A 190 -22.37 5.22 -6.87
CA LEU A 190 -23.34 5.69 -7.87
C LEU A 190 -24.06 4.55 -8.61
N ARG A 191 -23.51 3.33 -8.63
CA ARG A 191 -24.20 2.16 -9.21
C ARG A 191 -25.27 1.57 -8.28
N HIS A 192 -25.31 2.00 -7.02
CA HIS A 192 -26.29 1.55 -6.03
C HIS A 192 -27.41 2.59 -5.84
N PRO A 193 -28.56 2.19 -5.29
CA PRO A 193 -29.72 3.07 -5.08
C PRO A 193 -29.57 3.99 -3.87
N VAL A 194 -28.40 4.61 -3.70
CA VAL A 194 -28.20 5.69 -2.72
C VAL A 194 -29.05 6.90 -3.09
N LYS A 195 -29.58 7.61 -2.08
CA LYS A 195 -30.30 8.87 -2.29
C LYS A 195 -29.35 9.94 -2.81
N ARG A 196 -28.19 10.08 -2.17
CA ARG A 196 -27.17 11.09 -2.50
C ARG A 196 -25.80 10.69 -1.97
N ILE A 197 -24.75 11.16 -2.61
CA ILE A 197 -23.36 11.06 -2.15
C ILE A 197 -22.83 12.48 -1.97
N VAL A 198 -22.21 12.74 -0.81
CA VAL A 198 -21.53 14.02 -0.56
C VAL A 198 -20.02 13.75 -0.48
N ASN A 199 -19.27 14.18 -1.49
CA ASN A 199 -17.82 14.08 -1.50
C ASN A 199 -17.19 15.29 -0.78
N PHE A 200 -16.59 15.03 0.38
CA PHE A 200 -15.87 16.03 1.16
C PHE A 200 -14.39 16.06 0.77
N TYR A 201 -13.90 17.22 0.35
CA TYR A 201 -12.53 17.39 -0.17
C TYR A 201 -11.81 18.60 0.42
N ARG A 202 -10.47 18.58 0.39
CA ARG A 202 -9.61 19.66 0.92
C ARG A 202 -9.00 20.54 -0.16
N SER A 203 -8.69 19.96 -1.32
CA SER A 203 -7.96 20.61 -2.40
C SER A 203 -8.48 20.13 -3.76
N PRO A 204 -8.18 20.87 -4.84
CA PRO A 204 -8.43 20.40 -6.21
C PRO A 204 -7.81 19.03 -6.49
N LEU A 205 -8.33 18.37 -7.52
CA LEU A 205 -7.77 17.12 -8.00
C LEU A 205 -6.36 17.36 -8.58
N LYS A 206 -5.50 16.36 -8.40
CA LYS A 206 -4.19 16.30 -9.05
C LYS A 206 -4.20 15.14 -10.03
N TYR A 207 -3.58 15.33 -11.19
CA TYR A 207 -3.47 14.30 -12.23
C TYR A 207 -2.01 13.99 -12.47
N ALA A 208 -1.67 12.72 -12.62
CA ALA A 208 -0.33 12.35 -13.03
C ALA A 208 -0.10 12.76 -14.48
N VAL A 209 1.09 13.28 -14.77
CA VAL A 209 1.51 13.63 -16.13
C VAL A 209 2.71 12.77 -16.49
N TYR A 210 2.55 11.93 -17.51
CA TYR A 210 3.62 11.09 -18.04
C TYR A 210 4.51 11.97 -18.91
N LEU A 211 5.77 12.08 -18.51
CA LEU A 211 6.85 12.71 -19.27
C LEU A 211 7.80 11.58 -19.73
N ASP A 212 8.78 11.89 -20.58
CA ASP A 212 9.59 10.87 -21.26
C ASP A 212 10.23 9.85 -20.29
N ASP A 213 10.89 10.33 -19.23
CA ASP A 213 11.63 9.46 -18.28
C ASP A 213 11.02 9.41 -16.87
N TRP A 214 9.94 10.13 -16.60
CA TRP A 214 9.36 10.22 -15.25
C TRP A 214 7.91 10.70 -15.25
N ILE A 215 7.26 10.65 -14.10
CA ILE A 215 5.84 11.01 -13.95
C ILE A 215 5.72 12.17 -12.94
N LEU A 216 5.17 13.30 -13.38
CA LEU A 216 4.81 14.38 -12.45
C LEU A 216 3.59 13.94 -11.62
N PHE A 217 3.63 14.21 -10.31
CA PHE A 217 2.63 13.71 -9.35
C PHE A 217 2.48 12.18 -9.37
N ASP A 218 3.58 11.45 -9.55
CA ASP A 218 3.59 9.99 -9.63
C ASP A 218 2.85 9.28 -8.47
N ASP A 219 3.10 9.68 -7.22
CA ASP A 219 2.51 9.05 -6.03
C ASP A 219 1.22 9.73 -5.54
N THR A 220 0.90 10.91 -6.08
CA THR A 220 -0.19 11.77 -5.55
C THR A 220 -1.27 12.12 -6.57
N GLY A 221 -0.99 11.96 -7.86
CA GLY A 221 -1.89 12.24 -8.97
C GLY A 221 -2.77 11.06 -9.35
N LEU A 222 -3.97 11.37 -9.84
CA LEU A 222 -4.89 10.41 -10.44
C LEU A 222 -4.30 9.86 -11.75
N LYS A 223 -4.48 8.54 -11.97
CA LYS A 223 -4.04 7.79 -13.15
C LYS A 223 -5.14 6.84 -13.65
N GLY A 224 -4.97 6.33 -14.86
CA GLY A 224 -5.83 5.30 -15.45
C GLY A 224 -7.32 5.65 -15.41
N ARG A 225 -8.16 4.64 -15.18
CA ARG A 225 -9.63 4.78 -15.19
C ARG A 225 -10.16 5.80 -14.18
N ALA A 226 -9.53 5.91 -13.01
CA ALA A 226 -9.95 6.88 -12.00
C ALA A 226 -9.69 8.32 -12.44
N ALA A 227 -8.60 8.58 -13.19
CA ALA A 227 -8.34 9.89 -13.77
C ALA A 227 -9.36 10.23 -14.87
N VAL A 228 -9.64 9.28 -15.77
CA VAL A 228 -10.65 9.45 -16.83
C VAL A 228 -12.00 9.78 -16.23
N TRP A 229 -12.46 8.96 -15.27
CA TRP A 229 -13.75 9.18 -14.61
C TRP A 229 -13.81 10.55 -13.91
N ALA A 230 -12.74 10.95 -13.22
CA ALA A 230 -12.70 12.23 -12.53
C ALA A 230 -12.74 13.43 -13.50
N ARG A 231 -12.05 13.37 -14.64
CA ARG A 231 -12.12 14.43 -15.65
C ARG A 231 -13.53 14.62 -16.20
N GLU A 232 -14.24 13.52 -16.42
CA GLU A 232 -15.60 13.54 -16.95
C GLU A 232 -16.64 13.98 -15.91
N ASN A 233 -16.53 13.48 -14.67
CA ASN A 233 -17.60 13.52 -13.68
C ASN A 233 -17.33 14.48 -12.51
N ILE A 234 -16.08 14.91 -12.31
CA ILE A 234 -15.71 15.81 -11.21
C ILE A 234 -15.29 17.17 -11.73
N ASP A 235 -14.41 17.20 -12.72
CA ASP A 235 -14.00 18.44 -13.39
C ASP A 235 -14.95 18.82 -14.54
N GLY A 236 -15.68 17.83 -15.07
CA GLY A 236 -16.69 17.99 -16.10
C GLY A 236 -18.09 18.19 -15.51
N VAL A 237 -19.01 17.28 -15.82
CA VAL A 237 -20.42 17.37 -15.38
C VAL A 237 -20.63 16.46 -14.18
N LEU A 238 -20.99 17.06 -13.05
CA LEU A 238 -21.24 16.32 -11.82
C LEU A 238 -22.51 15.45 -11.96
N PRO A 239 -22.45 14.14 -11.64
CA PRO A 239 -23.63 13.28 -11.64
C PRO A 239 -24.72 13.80 -10.70
N ASP A 240 -25.99 13.66 -11.07
CA ASP A 240 -27.14 14.23 -10.34
C ASP A 240 -27.21 13.87 -8.85
N ARG A 241 -26.77 12.65 -8.49
CA ARG A 241 -26.76 12.16 -7.10
C ARG A 241 -25.45 12.42 -6.37
N LEU A 242 -24.48 13.07 -6.99
CA LEU A 242 -23.19 13.42 -6.38
C LEU A 242 -23.14 14.92 -6.12
N GLU A 243 -22.77 15.27 -4.89
CA GLU A 243 -22.46 16.63 -4.47
C GLU A 243 -21.01 16.70 -3.99
N ARG A 244 -20.37 17.86 -4.15
CA ARG A 244 -19.03 18.09 -3.60
C ARG A 244 -19.06 19.23 -2.59
N CYS A 245 -18.43 19.01 -1.44
CA CYS A 245 -18.34 19.99 -0.37
C CYS A 245 -16.87 20.19 0.02
N TRP A 246 -16.38 21.42 -0.11
CA TRP A 246 -15.08 21.78 0.43
C TRP A 246 -15.16 21.78 1.96
N VAL A 247 -14.25 21.08 2.64
CA VAL A 247 -14.34 20.90 4.10
C VAL A 247 -14.24 22.20 4.90
N SER A 248 -13.74 23.28 4.29
CA SER A 248 -13.68 24.61 4.91
C SER A 248 -14.87 25.51 4.53
N SER A 249 -15.85 24.98 3.78
CA SER A 249 -17.10 25.67 3.48
C SER A 249 -17.97 25.81 4.74
N PRO A 250 -18.70 26.92 4.92
CA PRO A 250 -19.68 27.06 6.02
C PRO A 250 -20.77 25.98 5.98
N GLU A 251 -21.05 25.41 4.81
CA GLU A 251 -22.06 24.36 4.62
C GLU A 251 -21.59 22.97 5.10
N PHE A 252 -20.31 22.81 5.47
CA PHE A 252 -19.74 21.51 5.82
C PHE A 252 -20.54 20.78 6.91
N ALA A 253 -20.83 21.47 8.01
CA ALA A 253 -21.54 20.88 9.15
C ALA A 253 -22.97 20.50 8.78
N GLU A 254 -23.66 21.34 8.01
CA GLU A 254 -25.02 21.09 7.57
C GLU A 254 -25.10 19.88 6.63
N LYS A 255 -24.22 19.81 5.62
CA LYS A 255 -24.21 18.67 4.69
C LYS A 255 -23.80 17.37 5.35
N LEU A 256 -22.85 17.42 6.29
CA LEU A 256 -22.42 16.24 7.04
C LEU A 256 -23.57 15.70 7.92
N ALA A 257 -24.33 16.58 8.58
CA ALA A 257 -25.47 16.20 9.41
C ALA A 257 -26.62 15.54 8.62
N GLN A 258 -26.64 15.69 7.29
CA GLN A 258 -27.61 15.05 6.38
C GLN A 258 -27.17 13.64 5.92
N CYS A 259 -25.97 13.20 6.29
CA CYS A 259 -25.44 11.89 5.90
C CYS A 259 -25.83 10.82 6.92
N ASP A 260 -26.04 9.60 6.43
CA ASP A 260 -26.35 8.42 7.24
C ASP A 260 -25.13 7.50 7.37
N ARG A 261 -24.33 7.42 6.29
CA ARG A 261 -23.16 6.53 6.16
C ARG A 261 -21.91 7.32 5.82
N VAL A 262 -20.74 6.74 6.08
CA VAL A 262 -19.46 7.38 5.76
C VAL A 262 -18.40 6.42 5.24
N VAL A 263 -17.63 6.87 4.24
CA VAL A 263 -16.43 6.20 3.73
C VAL A 263 -15.22 7.13 3.89
N TYR A 264 -14.15 6.62 4.49
CA TYR A 264 -12.88 7.34 4.64
C TYR A 264 -11.86 6.89 3.59
N THR A 265 -11.55 7.78 2.64
CA THR A 265 -10.50 7.61 1.63
C THR A 265 -9.38 8.63 1.82
N VAL A 266 -8.95 8.83 3.07
CA VAL A 266 -8.04 9.92 3.50
C VAL A 266 -6.58 9.47 3.68
N GLY A 267 -6.21 8.38 3.02
CA GLY A 267 -4.86 7.80 3.04
C GLY A 267 -4.70 6.69 4.07
N PHE A 268 -3.47 6.26 4.25
CA PHE A 268 -3.08 5.14 5.10
C PHE A 268 -2.11 5.60 6.18
N GLU A 269 -2.08 4.88 7.30
CA GLU A 269 -1.12 5.06 8.38
C GLU A 269 -0.39 3.76 8.68
N ARG A 270 0.87 3.90 9.09
CA ARG A 270 1.74 2.78 9.43
C ARG A 270 1.10 1.90 10.50
N ARG A 271 1.11 0.58 10.30
CA ARG A 271 0.64 -0.38 11.32
C ARG A 271 1.44 -0.25 12.61
N LYS A 272 0.87 -0.70 13.72
CA LYS A 272 1.59 -0.81 14.98
C LYS A 272 2.89 -1.62 14.75
N LEU A 273 4.02 -1.00 15.09
CA LEU A 273 5.32 -1.64 15.01
C LEU A 273 5.49 -2.63 16.16
N PRO A 274 6.35 -3.65 16.01
CA PRO A 274 6.91 -4.35 17.16
C PRO A 274 7.45 -3.32 18.15
N GLU A 275 7.19 -3.53 19.43
CA GLU A 275 7.62 -2.62 20.48
C GLU A 275 9.16 -2.61 20.54
N THR A 276 9.73 -1.45 20.81
CA THR A 276 11.17 -1.27 21.03
C THR A 276 11.37 -0.74 22.45
N PRO A 277 11.30 -1.60 23.49
CA PRO A 277 11.19 -1.15 24.89
C PRO A 277 12.36 -0.28 25.36
N GLN A 278 13.54 -0.44 24.76
CA GLN A 278 14.74 0.32 25.08
C GLN A 278 14.67 1.80 24.64
N TRP A 279 13.84 2.12 23.63
CA TRP A 279 13.82 3.46 23.01
C TRP A 279 12.42 4.06 22.85
N GLY A 280 11.35 3.31 23.12
CA GLY A 280 10.00 3.72 22.73
C GLY A 280 9.83 3.69 21.21
N GLN A 281 8.95 4.53 20.66
CA GLN A 281 8.68 4.54 19.22
C GLN A 281 9.86 5.14 18.43
N LEU A 282 10.40 4.35 17.50
CA LEU A 282 11.44 4.80 16.57
C LEU A 282 10.85 5.45 15.32
N ASP A 283 11.49 6.53 14.88
CA ASP A 283 11.32 7.09 13.54
C ASP A 283 12.36 6.48 12.58
N TYR A 284 12.27 6.78 11.29
CA TYR A 284 13.18 6.30 10.27
C TYR A 284 13.74 7.45 9.42
N ASN A 285 14.95 7.28 8.93
CA ASN A 285 15.49 8.14 7.89
C ASN A 285 14.75 7.87 6.57
N ARG A 286 14.04 8.88 6.07
CA ARG A 286 13.14 8.77 4.91
C ARG A 286 13.85 8.52 3.58
N THR A 287 15.17 8.68 3.52
CA THR A 287 15.95 8.47 2.30
C THR A 287 16.54 7.08 2.25
N ASN A 288 16.96 6.53 3.39
CA ASN A 288 17.69 5.26 3.46
C ASN A 288 17.02 4.18 4.31
N GLY A 289 15.89 4.45 4.96
CA GLY A 289 15.11 3.46 5.72
C GLY A 289 15.74 3.01 7.05
N ILE A 290 16.81 3.64 7.54
CA ILE A 290 17.43 3.27 8.82
C ILE A 290 16.58 3.78 10.00
N LEU A 291 16.29 2.90 10.97
CA LEU A 291 15.67 3.25 12.27
C LEU A 291 16.70 3.22 13.40
N ALA A 292 17.59 2.23 13.40
CA ALA A 292 18.66 2.03 14.38
C ALA A 292 19.76 1.13 13.77
N PRO A 293 20.94 0.96 14.41
CA PRO A 293 21.96 0.03 13.93
C PRO A 293 21.41 -1.39 13.72
N GLY A 294 21.48 -1.89 12.50
CA GLY A 294 20.89 -3.16 12.07
C GLY A 294 19.36 -3.20 12.03
N LEU A 295 18.64 -2.08 12.18
CA LEU A 295 17.18 -2.03 12.08
C LEU A 295 16.74 -1.09 10.96
N PHE A 296 16.04 -1.66 9.98
CA PHE A 296 15.67 -0.98 8.75
C PHE A 296 14.17 -1.10 8.48
N GLY A 297 13.63 -0.21 7.66
CA GLY A 297 12.23 -0.16 7.26
C GLY A 297 12.08 0.03 5.76
N VAL A 298 11.12 -0.68 5.16
CA VAL A 298 10.75 -0.55 3.74
C VAL A 298 9.24 -0.70 3.53
N GLY A 299 8.75 -0.22 2.40
CA GLY A 299 7.36 -0.38 1.99
C GLY A 299 6.47 0.79 2.42
N ILE A 300 5.15 0.63 2.31
CA ILE A 300 4.18 1.68 2.68
C ILE A 300 4.27 2.13 4.15
N ALA A 301 4.83 1.29 5.02
CA ALA A 301 5.12 1.62 6.42
C ALA A 301 6.30 2.60 6.57
N PHE A 302 7.26 2.53 5.66
CA PHE A 302 8.52 3.29 5.67
C PHE A 302 8.86 3.73 4.24
N PRO A 303 7.98 4.53 3.59
CA PRO A 303 8.17 4.89 2.19
C PRO A 303 9.38 5.80 2.03
N GLN A 304 10.15 5.59 0.97
CA GLN A 304 11.21 6.51 0.59
C GLN A 304 10.61 7.87 0.26
N TYR A 305 11.20 8.96 0.77
CA TYR A 305 10.93 10.32 0.31
C TYR A 305 11.93 10.70 -0.78
N ALA A 306 11.43 11.15 -1.93
CA ALA A 306 12.26 11.61 -3.04
C ALA A 306 11.65 12.87 -3.68
N GLU A 307 12.51 13.71 -4.24
CA GLU A 307 12.12 14.90 -5.00
C GLU A 307 12.11 14.61 -6.50
N ASP A 308 11.12 15.17 -7.19
CA ASP A 308 11.09 15.17 -8.64
C ASP A 308 11.97 16.29 -9.23
N PRO A 309 12.18 16.34 -10.56
CA PRO A 309 13.02 17.35 -11.20
C PRO A 309 12.60 18.82 -10.97
N TYR A 310 11.37 19.08 -10.50
CA TYR A 310 10.92 20.43 -10.12
C TYR A 310 11.07 20.71 -8.62
N GLY A 311 11.72 19.81 -7.86
CA GLY A 311 11.90 19.94 -6.42
C GLY A 311 10.63 19.60 -5.63
N TYR A 312 9.63 18.97 -6.24
CA TYR A 312 8.42 18.56 -5.54
C TYR A 312 8.62 17.17 -4.92
N GLY A 313 8.67 17.13 -3.58
CA GLY A 313 8.92 15.91 -2.83
C GLY A 313 7.67 15.06 -2.57
N GLN A 314 7.82 13.75 -2.72
CA GLN A 314 6.76 12.76 -2.55
C GLN A 314 7.26 11.50 -1.84
N TYR A 315 6.36 10.85 -1.10
CA TYR A 315 6.59 9.52 -0.58
C TYR A 315 6.30 8.48 -1.66
N ARG A 316 7.29 7.66 -1.97
CA ARG A 316 7.27 6.65 -3.02
C ARG A 316 6.63 5.36 -2.53
N VAL A 317 5.43 5.05 -3.02
CA VAL A 317 4.69 3.83 -2.68
C VAL A 317 4.29 3.09 -3.95
N GLY A 318 4.92 1.95 -4.19
CA GLY A 318 4.63 1.10 -5.34
C GLY A 318 5.63 -0.04 -5.43
N LEU A 319 5.22 -1.15 -6.03
CA LEU A 319 6.02 -2.38 -6.10
C LEU A 319 7.42 -2.12 -6.67
N LYS A 320 7.49 -1.57 -7.89
CA LYS A 320 8.76 -1.22 -8.54
C LYS A 320 9.61 -0.27 -7.69
N LYS A 321 8.98 0.71 -7.04
CA LYS A 321 9.68 1.69 -6.18
C LYS A 321 10.29 1.03 -4.94
N PHE A 322 9.66 0.00 -4.38
CA PHE A 322 10.26 -0.78 -3.29
C PHE A 322 11.50 -1.52 -3.76
N MET A 323 11.48 -2.07 -4.97
CA MET A 323 12.64 -2.72 -5.58
C MET A 323 13.78 -1.71 -5.79
N ASP A 324 13.48 -0.56 -6.41
CA ASP A 324 14.47 0.50 -6.66
C ASP A 324 15.10 1.03 -5.37
N HIS A 325 14.27 1.19 -4.34
CA HIS A 325 14.75 1.64 -3.04
C HIS A 325 15.71 0.61 -2.44
N LEU A 326 15.34 -0.68 -2.45
CA LEU A 326 16.19 -1.77 -1.95
C LEU A 326 17.51 -1.87 -2.72
N ASP A 327 17.48 -1.73 -4.05
CA ASP A 327 18.69 -1.74 -4.88
C ASP A 327 19.66 -0.61 -4.48
N ALA A 328 19.13 0.56 -4.11
CA ALA A 328 19.94 1.69 -3.67
C ALA A 328 20.50 1.52 -2.25
N VAL A 329 19.73 0.94 -1.32
CA VAL A 329 20.07 0.99 0.13
C VAL A 329 20.64 -0.30 0.70
N LEU A 330 20.41 -1.44 0.05
CA LEU A 330 20.83 -2.73 0.61
C LEU A 330 22.36 -2.83 0.80
N PRO A 331 23.23 -2.33 -0.10
CA PRO A 331 24.67 -2.30 0.14
C PRO A 331 25.05 -1.54 1.43
N LEU A 332 24.35 -0.44 1.74
CA LEU A 332 24.53 0.29 2.99
C LEU A 332 24.01 -0.50 4.19
N TRP A 333 22.83 -1.10 4.10
CA TRP A 333 22.22 -1.87 5.20
C TRP A 333 23.06 -3.08 5.61
N LEU A 334 23.71 -3.74 4.64
CA LEU A 334 24.60 -4.86 4.90
C LEU A 334 25.87 -4.45 5.68
N LEU A 335 26.23 -3.17 5.67
CA LEU A 335 27.37 -2.61 6.42
C LEU A 335 26.96 -1.95 7.75
N TYR A 336 25.69 -1.57 7.90
CA TYR A 336 25.19 -0.80 9.04
C TYR A 336 24.59 -1.70 10.14
N GLY A 337 25.40 -2.63 10.67
CA GLY A 337 25.02 -3.48 11.80
C GLY A 337 25.29 -2.84 13.18
N PRO A 338 24.75 -3.44 14.27
CA PRO A 338 25.03 -3.03 15.66
C PRO A 338 26.46 -3.34 16.13
#